data_AF-A0A849AJE0-F1
#
_entry.id   AF-A0A849AJE0-F1
#
_cell.length_a   1.000
_cell.length_b   1.000
_cell.length_c   1.000
_cell.angle_alpha   90.00
_cell.angle_beta   90.00
_cell.angle_gamma   90.00
#
_symmetry.space_group_name_H-M   'P 1'
#
loop_
_entity.id
_entity.type
_entity.pdbx_description
1 polymer ?
#
loop_
_entity_poly.entity_id
_entity_poly.type
_entity_poly.pdbx_seq_one_letter_code
_entity_poly.pdbx_strand_id
1 'polypeptide(L)'
;MRSITPASLGAAAVLLVLPVGLTGCSFGSSSADKAPVSSSAAAPSSQPSAAPGTGSGEAASGKPTKEQVKTGLNDYFVGKGVPRALMSNVADCVVDDGYDKFSDTTLRALQSGQIDKLNPLDAATLASTTTTCLARGAGSAVPSVS
;
A
#
# COMPACT_ATOMS: atom_id res chain seq x y z
N MET A 1 -30.49 -5.08 -38.99
CA MET A 1 -30.78 -6.43 -38.43
C MET A 1 -29.75 -6.67 -37.33
N ARG A 2 -29.99 -6.18 -36.11
CA ARG A 2 -30.50 -6.93 -34.94
C ARG A 2 -29.87 -8.32 -34.78
N SER A 3 -29.01 -8.47 -33.79
CA SER A 3 -29.17 -9.50 -32.75
C SER A 3 -28.55 -9.01 -31.44
N ILE A 4 -29.42 -8.80 -30.46
CA ILE A 4 -29.13 -8.56 -29.05
C ILE A 4 -29.57 -9.85 -28.36
N THR A 5 -28.67 -10.48 -27.59
CA THR A 5 -29.03 -11.63 -26.76
C THR A 5 -28.70 -11.31 -25.30
N PRO A 6 -29.68 -11.34 -24.38
CA PRO A 6 -29.46 -11.09 -22.95
C PRO A 6 -29.35 -12.37 -22.12
N ALA A 7 -28.95 -12.16 -20.85
CA ALA A 7 -29.22 -12.94 -19.65
C ALA A 7 -28.30 -14.11 -19.28
N SER A 8 -27.66 -13.98 -18.12
CA SER A 8 -27.77 -14.93 -16.99
C SER A 8 -27.23 -14.28 -15.71
N LEU A 9 -28.13 -13.94 -14.78
CA LEU A 9 -27.80 -13.65 -13.38
C LEU A 9 -27.54 -14.99 -12.67
N GLY A 10 -26.31 -15.23 -12.22
CA GLY A 10 -25.98 -16.30 -11.29
C GLY A 10 -25.78 -15.73 -9.89
N ALA A 11 -26.79 -15.84 -9.03
CA ALA A 11 -26.66 -15.55 -7.60
C ALA A 11 -25.98 -16.75 -6.91
N ALA A 12 -24.70 -16.63 -6.58
CA ALA A 12 -24.00 -17.58 -5.73
C ALA A 12 -23.98 -17.04 -4.29
N ALA A 13 -24.84 -17.62 -3.44
CA ALA A 13 -24.79 -17.42 -1.99
C ALA A 13 -23.60 -18.21 -1.42
N VAL A 14 -22.54 -17.50 -1.02
CA VAL A 14 -21.40 -18.10 -0.33
C VAL A 14 -21.67 -18.05 1.18
N LEU A 15 -21.93 -19.22 1.77
CA LEU A 15 -22.04 -19.41 3.21
C LEU A 15 -20.68 -19.16 3.87
N LEU A 16 -20.61 -18.09 4.68
CA LEU A 16 -19.48 -17.77 5.55
C LEU A 16 -19.45 -18.70 6.76
N VAL A 17 -18.78 -19.84 6.65
CA VAL A 17 -18.32 -20.62 7.81
C VAL A 17 -16.96 -20.07 8.24
N LEU A 18 -16.94 -19.22 9.28
CA LEU A 18 -15.72 -18.79 9.94
C LEU A 18 -15.32 -19.82 11.02
N PRO A 19 -14.13 -20.44 10.94
CA PRO A 19 -13.52 -21.07 12.10
C PRO A 19 -12.93 -19.98 13.00
N VAL A 20 -13.59 -19.70 14.12
CA VAL A 20 -13.01 -18.93 15.22
C VAL A 20 -11.99 -19.83 15.92
N GLY A 21 -10.74 -19.75 15.49
CA GLY A 21 -9.62 -20.48 16.06
C GLY A 21 -8.38 -19.60 16.12
N LEU A 22 -8.29 -18.76 17.15
CA LEU A 22 -7.06 -18.05 17.51
C LEU A 22 -6.77 -18.30 18.99
N THR A 23 -6.20 -19.47 19.22
CA THR A 23 -5.49 -19.84 20.45
C THR A 23 -4.10 -19.22 20.39
N GLY A 24 -3.64 -18.63 21.50
CA GLY A 24 -2.50 -17.73 21.50
C GLY A 24 -1.10 -18.35 21.54
N CYS A 25 -0.12 -17.45 21.62
CA CYS A 25 1.20 -17.59 22.24
C CYS A 25 1.55 -16.17 22.73
N SER A 26 1.58 -15.89 24.03
CA SER A 26 2.66 -16.21 24.96
C SER A 26 4.03 -15.75 24.44
N PHE A 27 4.46 -14.57 24.91
CA PHE A 27 5.85 -14.36 25.30
C PHE A 27 5.92 -13.18 26.28
N GLY A 28 6.16 -13.50 27.55
CA GLY A 28 6.56 -12.53 28.55
C GLY A 28 8.08 -12.33 28.56
N SER A 29 8.52 -11.15 28.97
CA SER A 29 9.52 -10.96 30.04
C SER A 29 9.89 -9.47 30.16
N SER A 30 9.70 -8.96 31.37
CA SER A 30 10.17 -7.67 31.87
C SER A 30 11.70 -7.63 32.00
N SER A 31 12.32 -6.46 31.83
CA SER A 31 13.41 -5.95 32.69
C SER A 31 13.86 -4.53 32.31
N ALA A 32 13.69 -3.63 33.28
CA ALA A 32 14.63 -2.62 33.82
C ALA A 32 15.53 -1.76 32.90
N ASP A 33 15.28 -0.45 32.99
CA ASP A 33 16.18 0.59 33.53
C ASP A 33 17.63 0.74 32.97
N LYS A 34 17.85 1.82 32.22
CA LYS A 34 19.07 2.65 32.29
C LYS A 34 18.92 3.99 31.52
N ALA A 35 18.72 5.09 32.24
CA ALA A 35 19.38 6.37 31.94
C ALA A 35 20.78 6.34 32.60
N PRO A 36 21.80 7.19 32.29
CA PRO A 36 21.71 8.57 31.79
C PRO A 36 22.80 8.96 30.74
N VAL A 37 22.74 10.17 30.18
CA VAL A 37 23.69 11.32 30.34
C VAL A 37 23.64 12.31 29.17
N SER A 38 23.51 13.58 29.50
CA SER A 38 23.70 14.75 28.65
C SER A 38 25.17 14.97 28.27
N SER A 39 25.46 15.45 27.06
CA SER A 39 25.94 16.83 26.82
C SER A 39 26.67 17.02 25.47
N SER A 40 26.50 18.24 24.97
CA SER A 40 27.46 19.05 24.21
C SER A 40 27.49 19.03 22.68
N ALA A 41 26.94 20.15 22.17
CA ALA A 41 27.63 21.20 21.42
C ALA A 41 27.36 21.29 19.91
N ALA A 42 26.86 22.47 19.54
CA ALA A 42 26.52 22.94 18.21
C ALA A 42 27.74 23.50 17.45
N ALA A 43 27.71 23.39 16.11
CA ALA A 43 28.28 24.36 15.15
C ALA A 43 27.97 23.95 13.68
N PRO A 44 28.03 24.87 12.69
CA PRO A 44 27.02 24.99 11.63
C PRO A 44 27.47 24.65 10.19
N SER A 45 26.48 24.69 9.28
CA SER A 45 26.51 25.02 7.85
C SER A 45 27.37 24.20 6.88
N SER A 46 26.68 23.50 5.97
CA SER A 46 26.88 23.69 4.52
C SER A 46 25.65 23.22 3.75
N GLN A 47 24.96 24.19 3.18
CA GLN A 47 23.93 24.07 2.16
C GLN A 47 24.61 23.75 0.82
N PRO A 48 24.21 22.68 0.10
CA PRO A 48 24.23 22.70 -1.35
C PRO A 48 22.82 23.03 -1.83
N SER A 49 22.69 24.20 -2.44
CA SER A 49 21.60 24.48 -3.36
C SER A 49 21.66 23.47 -4.50
N ALA A 50 20.86 22.41 -4.43
CA ALA A 50 20.52 21.60 -5.59
C ALA A 50 19.23 22.16 -6.17
N ALA A 51 19.34 22.73 -7.36
CA ALA A 51 18.22 23.11 -8.21
C ALA A 51 17.18 21.98 -8.32
N PRO A 52 15.89 22.27 -8.53
CA PRO A 52 14.94 21.25 -8.94
C PRO A 52 15.28 20.86 -10.38
N GLY A 53 16.23 19.94 -10.52
CA GLY A 53 16.42 19.19 -11.74
C GLY A 53 15.16 18.39 -11.97
N THR A 54 14.42 18.73 -13.03
CA THR A 54 13.46 17.84 -13.69
C THR A 54 14.21 16.61 -14.19
N GLY A 55 14.52 15.71 -13.26
CA GLY A 55 15.20 14.46 -13.50
C GLY A 55 14.22 13.43 -14.05
N SER A 56 13.86 13.58 -15.32
CA SER A 56 13.59 12.43 -16.16
C SER A 56 14.92 11.71 -16.37
N GLY A 57 15.34 10.90 -15.39
CA GLY A 57 16.64 10.25 -15.38
C GLY A 57 16.57 8.83 -14.82
N GLU A 58 16.70 7.86 -15.72
CA GLU A 58 17.33 6.55 -15.49
C GLU A 58 16.94 5.77 -14.22
N ALA A 59 15.84 5.02 -14.30
CA ALA A 59 15.65 3.79 -13.51
C ALA A 59 16.18 2.58 -14.31
N ALA A 60 17.45 2.59 -14.70
CA ALA A 60 18.12 1.42 -15.24
C ALA A 60 18.77 0.64 -14.08
N SER A 61 18.08 -0.42 -13.61
CA SER A 61 18.54 -1.47 -12.68
C SER A 61 18.22 -1.35 -11.17
N GLY A 62 17.49 -0.33 -10.70
CA GLY A 62 17.09 -0.20 -9.29
C GLY A 62 15.66 -0.70 -8.95
N LYS A 63 15.35 -0.81 -7.66
CA LYS A 63 13.98 -0.94 -7.11
C LYS A 63 13.16 0.27 -7.59
N PRO A 64 11.96 0.10 -8.18
CA PRO A 64 11.20 1.23 -8.71
C PRO A 64 10.75 2.15 -7.59
N THR A 65 10.71 3.47 -7.78
CA THR A 65 10.44 4.41 -6.69
C THR A 65 9.00 4.33 -6.17
N LYS A 66 8.76 4.86 -4.97
CA LYS A 66 7.40 4.96 -4.39
C LYS A 66 6.43 5.65 -5.37
N GLU A 67 6.83 6.72 -6.02
CA GLU A 67 5.98 7.44 -7.00
C GLU A 67 5.70 6.60 -8.25
N GLN A 68 6.67 5.84 -8.74
CA GLN A 68 6.50 4.95 -9.89
C GLN A 68 5.50 3.83 -9.58
N VAL A 69 5.61 3.24 -8.39
CA VAL A 69 4.69 2.19 -7.91
C VAL A 69 3.28 2.76 -7.69
N LYS A 70 3.18 3.94 -7.06
CA LYS A 70 1.90 4.64 -6.85
C LYS A 70 1.20 4.93 -8.17
N THR A 71 1.94 5.41 -9.17
CA THR A 71 1.42 5.71 -10.51
C THR A 71 0.87 4.44 -11.17
N GLY A 72 1.67 3.37 -11.21
CA GLY A 72 1.25 2.09 -11.78
C GLY A 72 0.01 1.48 -11.10
N LEU A 73 -0.04 1.55 -9.77
CA LEU A 73 -1.19 1.08 -8.99
C LEU A 73 -2.46 1.88 -9.35
N ASN A 74 -2.34 3.21 -9.39
CA ASN A 74 -3.45 4.09 -9.70
C ASN A 74 -3.97 3.88 -11.13
N ASP A 75 -3.08 3.78 -12.12
CA ASP A 75 -3.47 3.53 -13.51
C ASP A 75 -4.12 2.15 -13.69
N TYR A 76 -3.63 1.12 -13.00
CA TYR A 76 -4.27 -0.20 -13.00
C TYR A 76 -5.72 -0.12 -12.53
N PHE A 77 -5.97 0.46 -11.35
CA PHE A 77 -7.32 0.54 -10.79
C PHE A 77 -8.24 1.48 -11.57
N VAL A 78 -7.72 2.60 -12.08
CA VAL A 78 -8.46 3.48 -12.98
C VAL A 78 -8.85 2.74 -14.27
N GLY A 79 -7.94 1.94 -14.82
CA GLY A 79 -8.22 1.06 -15.97
C GLY A 79 -9.30 0.00 -15.69
N LYS A 80 -9.52 -0.36 -14.41
CA LYS A 80 -10.63 -1.23 -13.95
C LYS A 80 -11.91 -0.46 -13.62
N GLY A 81 -11.96 0.85 -13.86
CA GLY A 81 -13.13 1.70 -13.60
C GLY A 81 -13.21 2.24 -12.18
N VAL A 82 -12.16 2.12 -11.36
CA VAL A 82 -12.13 2.68 -10.00
C VAL A 82 -11.81 4.18 -10.07
N PRO A 83 -12.54 5.06 -9.35
CA PRO A 83 -12.26 6.49 -9.34
C PRO A 83 -10.84 6.80 -8.83
N ARG A 84 -10.08 7.59 -9.60
CA ARG A 84 -8.73 8.04 -9.25
C ARG A 84 -8.67 8.74 -7.88
N ALA A 85 -9.71 9.50 -7.53
CA ALA A 85 -9.82 10.20 -6.25
C ALA A 85 -9.83 9.23 -5.05
N LEU A 86 -10.48 8.06 -5.21
CA LEU A 86 -10.50 7.03 -4.17
C LEU A 86 -9.13 6.34 -4.06
N MET A 87 -8.49 6.09 -5.19
CA MET A 87 -7.21 5.37 -5.25
C MET A 87 -6.01 6.23 -4.88
N SER A 88 -6.06 7.56 -5.00
CA SER A 88 -4.92 8.41 -4.66
C SER A 88 -4.49 8.26 -3.19
N ASN A 89 -5.44 8.29 -2.25
CA ASN A 89 -5.15 8.16 -0.82
C ASN A 89 -4.78 6.71 -0.43
N VAL A 90 -5.44 5.74 -1.05
CA VAL A 90 -5.15 4.32 -0.80
C VAL A 90 -3.77 3.95 -1.33
N ALA A 91 -3.45 4.36 -2.56
CA ALA A 91 -2.14 4.11 -3.17
C ALA A 91 -1.01 4.79 -2.41
N ASP A 92 -1.23 6.01 -1.90
CA ASP A 92 -0.26 6.70 -1.05
C ASP A 92 0.02 5.91 0.23
N CYS A 93 -1.03 5.52 0.95
CA CYS A 93 -0.92 4.71 2.18
C CYS A 93 -0.28 3.34 1.92
N VAL A 94 -0.67 2.64 0.85
CA VAL A 94 -0.13 1.32 0.50
C VAL A 94 1.35 1.38 0.18
N VAL A 95 1.77 2.42 -0.53
CA VAL A 95 3.18 2.63 -0.86
C VAL A 95 3.95 3.13 0.36
N ASP A 96 3.34 3.86 1.28
CA ASP A 96 4.05 4.26 2.49
C ASP A 96 4.26 3.09 3.46
N ASP A 97 3.21 2.33 3.76
CA ASP A 97 3.24 1.21 4.72
C ASP A 97 3.82 -0.09 4.11
N GLY A 98 3.63 -0.31 2.80
CA GLY A 98 3.93 -1.59 2.14
C GLY A 98 5.22 -1.64 1.33
N TYR A 99 5.77 -0.50 0.89
CA TYR A 99 6.86 -0.49 -0.10
C TYR A 99 8.15 -1.19 0.36
N ASP A 100 8.49 -1.12 1.64
CA ASP A 100 9.64 -1.81 2.22
C ASP A 100 9.36 -3.28 2.57
N LYS A 101 8.09 -3.70 2.52
CA LYS A 101 7.66 -5.09 2.76
C LYS A 101 7.59 -5.90 1.48
N PHE A 102 7.40 -5.25 0.34
CA PHE A 102 7.29 -5.90 -0.97
C PHE A 102 8.65 -6.25 -1.56
N SER A 103 8.73 -7.41 -2.20
CA SER A 103 9.89 -7.76 -3.02
C SER A 103 10.05 -6.84 -4.24
N ASP A 104 11.27 -6.69 -4.76
CA ASP A 104 11.56 -5.95 -5.98
C ASP A 104 10.71 -6.39 -7.18
N THR A 105 10.50 -7.70 -7.32
CA THR A 105 9.64 -8.27 -8.37
C THR A 105 8.21 -7.74 -8.26
N THR A 106 7.66 -7.72 -7.05
CA THR A 106 6.33 -7.21 -6.77
C THR A 106 6.24 -5.72 -7.05
N LEU A 107 7.22 -4.92 -6.62
CA LEU A 107 7.20 -3.47 -6.88
C LEU A 107 7.26 -3.13 -8.38
N ARG A 108 8.03 -3.89 -9.17
CA ARG A 108 8.06 -3.75 -10.64
C ARG A 108 6.73 -4.16 -11.27
N ALA A 109 6.11 -5.22 -10.75
CA ALA A 109 4.78 -5.64 -11.18
C ALA A 109 3.74 -4.55 -10.87
N LEU A 110 3.77 -3.96 -9.67
CA LEU A 110 2.89 -2.86 -9.28
C LEU A 110 3.09 -1.61 -10.13
N GLN A 111 4.34 -1.21 -10.37
CA GLN A 111 4.66 -0.12 -11.31
C GLN A 111 4.09 -0.38 -12.71
N SER A 112 4.12 -1.62 -13.17
CA SER A 112 3.63 -2.00 -14.50
C SER A 112 2.13 -2.32 -14.53
N GLY A 113 1.42 -2.22 -13.39
CA GLY A 113 0.01 -2.60 -13.27
C GLY A 113 -0.27 -4.10 -13.42
N GLN A 114 0.72 -4.97 -13.23
CA GLN A 114 0.59 -6.43 -13.37
C GLN A 114 0.29 -7.09 -12.01
N ILE A 115 -0.87 -6.77 -11.42
CA ILE A 115 -1.31 -7.33 -10.13
C ILE A 115 -1.44 -8.87 -10.19
N ASP A 116 -1.75 -9.43 -11.36
CA ASP A 116 -1.87 -10.88 -11.55
C ASP A 116 -0.53 -11.63 -11.48
N LYS A 117 0.61 -10.91 -11.48
CA LYS A 117 1.97 -11.48 -11.42
C LYS A 117 2.67 -11.22 -10.09
N LEU A 118 1.94 -10.80 -9.06
CA LEU A 118 2.51 -10.63 -7.73
C LEU A 118 2.92 -11.99 -7.15
N ASN A 119 3.98 -11.98 -6.35
CA ASN A 119 4.28 -13.13 -5.51
C ASN A 119 3.09 -13.36 -4.56
N PRO A 120 2.59 -14.60 -4.38
CA PRO A 120 1.44 -14.87 -3.51
C PRO A 120 1.62 -14.36 -2.07
N LEU A 121 2.85 -14.37 -1.54
CA LEU A 121 3.14 -13.82 -0.21
C LEU A 121 2.92 -12.29 -0.19
N ASP A 122 3.48 -11.60 -1.18
CA ASP A 122 3.35 -10.15 -1.32
C ASP A 122 1.92 -9.73 -1.64
N ALA A 123 1.16 -10.54 -2.40
CA ALA A 123 -0.23 -10.29 -2.71
C ALA A 123 -1.10 -10.29 -1.44
N ALA A 124 -0.84 -11.22 -0.51
CA ALA A 124 -1.51 -11.24 0.79
C ALA A 124 -1.18 -9.99 1.63
N THR A 125 0.09 -9.60 1.68
CA THR A 125 0.53 -8.35 2.33
C THR A 125 -0.12 -7.13 1.68
N LEU A 126 -0.11 -7.05 0.35
CA LEU A 126 -0.70 -5.94 -0.40
C LEU A 126 -2.20 -5.83 -0.13
N ALA A 127 -2.93 -6.95 -0.14
CA ALA A 127 -4.37 -6.96 0.16
C ALA A 127 -4.64 -6.51 1.61
N SER A 128 -3.84 -6.97 2.57
CA SER A 128 -3.95 -6.58 3.97
C SER A 128 -3.65 -5.08 4.19
N THR A 129 -2.56 -4.58 3.63
CA THR A 129 -2.20 -3.15 3.68
C THR A 129 -3.26 -2.30 2.98
N THR A 130 -3.71 -2.70 1.79
CA THR A 130 -4.78 -1.99 1.05
C THR A 130 -6.07 -1.93 1.86
N THR A 131 -6.46 -3.03 2.51
CA THR A 131 -7.64 -3.07 3.39
C THR A 131 -7.48 -2.13 4.58
N THR A 132 -6.30 -2.11 5.19
CA THR A 132 -5.98 -1.22 6.32
C THR A 132 -6.02 0.26 5.89
N CYS A 133 -5.47 0.56 4.72
CA CYS A 133 -5.48 1.89 4.12
C CYS A 133 -6.89 2.36 3.72
N LEU A 134 -7.71 1.47 3.17
CA LEU A 134 -9.12 1.72 2.90
C LEU A 134 -9.88 2.00 4.19
N ALA A 135 -9.67 1.19 5.24
CA ALA A 135 -10.31 1.39 6.54
C ALA A 135 -9.91 2.72 7.19
N ARG A 136 -8.63 3.10 7.09
CA ARG A 136 -8.15 4.43 7.53
C ARG A 136 -8.82 5.56 6.76
N GLY A 137 -8.92 5.45 5.44
CA GLY A 137 -9.59 6.44 4.60
C GLY A 137 -11.10 6.56 4.85
N ALA A 138 -11.76 5.43 5.17
CA ALA A 138 -13.18 5.41 5.52
C ALA A 138 -13.45 5.94 6.94
N GLY A 139 -12.50 5.78 7.87
CA GLY A 139 -12.60 6.24 9.26
C GLY A 139 -12.65 7.76 9.42
N SER A 140 -12.16 8.53 8.43
CA SER A 140 -12.30 10.00 8.43
C SER A 140 -13.67 10.50 7.96
N ALA A 141 -14.55 9.61 7.47
CA ALA A 141 -15.85 9.97 6.91
C ALA A 141 -17.06 9.49 7.75
N VAL A 142 -16.84 8.90 8.93
CA VAL A 142 -17.95 8.67 9.87
C VAL A 142 -18.22 9.99 10.60
N PRO A 143 -19.36 10.68 10.36
CA PRO A 143 -19.77 11.72 11.26
C PRO A 143 -20.00 11.07 12.62
N SER A 144 -19.22 11.47 13.62
CA SER A 144 -19.55 11.20 15.02
C SER A 144 -20.96 11.74 15.26
N VAL A 145 -21.95 10.86 15.27
CA VAL A 145 -23.27 11.14 15.82
C VAL A 145 -23.10 11.21 17.33
N SER A 146 -22.77 12.42 17.81
CA SER A 146 -22.94 12.82 19.22
C SER A 146 -24.34 13.35 19.44
#